data_AF-A0A9N7R9U2-F1
#
_entry.id   AF-A0A9N7R9U2-F1
#
_cell.length_a   1.000
_cell.length_b   1.000
_cell.length_c   1.000
_cell.angle_alpha   90.00
_cell.angle_beta   90.00
_cell.angle_gamma   90.00
#
_symmetry.space_group_name_H-M   'P 1'
#
loop_
_entity.id
_entity.type
_entity.pdbx_description
1 polymer ?
#
loop_
_entity_poly.entity_id
_entity_poly.type
_entity_poly.pdbx_seq_one_letter_code
_entity_poly.pdbx_strand_id
1 'polypeptide(L)'
;MDSDVPAMGFLYGYLVEAKNEISRRFNNDRSKFEDVFHIIDKRWDSKLKTPLHRAGYYLNPFYYYQSILAMEENESFRDGVITCITKLVPNEETQDKIIEELQLFQNAEGSFGKEIAKRQWRNINFDPSMINLK
;
A
#
# COMPACT_ATOMS: atom_id res chain seq x y z
N MET A 1 16.64 -16.29 -4.56
CA MET A 1 15.87 -16.35 -3.30
C MET A 1 14.54 -15.71 -3.64
N ASP A 2 13.53 -16.54 -3.90
CA ASP A 2 12.16 -16.07 -3.94
C ASP A 2 11.83 -15.67 -2.51
N SER A 3 11.68 -14.37 -2.26
CA SER A 3 11.27 -13.91 -0.94
C SER A 3 9.78 -14.22 -0.81
N ASP A 4 9.41 -15.09 0.13
CA ASP A 4 8.01 -15.41 0.49
C ASP A 4 7.24 -14.20 1.07
N VAL A 5 7.89 -13.03 1.12
CA VAL A 5 7.29 -11.76 1.54
C VAL A 5 6.24 -11.32 0.50
N PRO A 6 4.98 -11.06 0.91
CA PRO A 6 3.93 -10.54 0.04
C PRO A 6 4.32 -9.20 -0.62
N ALA A 7 4.88 -9.27 -1.83
CA ALA A 7 5.41 -8.12 -2.56
C ALA A 7 4.34 -7.06 -2.87
N MET A 8 3.06 -7.47 -2.97
CA MET A 8 1.96 -6.61 -3.41
C MET A 8 1.70 -5.42 -2.48
N GLY A 9 1.88 -5.60 -1.16
CA GLY A 9 1.69 -4.52 -0.18
C GLY A 9 2.82 -3.51 -0.11
N PHE A 10 4.00 -3.84 -0.67
CA PHE A 10 5.20 -3.03 -0.58
C PHE A 10 5.66 -2.46 -1.92
N LEU A 11 5.33 -3.10 -3.04
CA LEU A 11 5.83 -2.72 -4.36
C LEU A 11 5.56 -1.25 -4.72
N TYR A 12 4.34 -0.76 -4.44
CA TYR A 12 3.99 0.64 -4.69
C TYR A 12 4.85 1.58 -3.84
N GLY A 13 4.98 1.29 -2.55
CA GLY A 13 5.76 2.08 -1.61
C GLY A 13 7.24 2.14 -1.98
N TYR A 14 7.84 0.99 -2.29
CA TYR A 14 9.23 0.95 -2.76
C TYR A 14 9.45 1.71 -4.07
N LEU A 15 8.48 1.73 -4.98
CA LEU A 15 8.59 2.55 -6.17
C LEU A 15 8.58 4.05 -5.86
N VAL A 16 7.67 4.48 -4.97
CA VAL A 16 7.62 5.87 -4.50
C VAL A 16 8.94 6.26 -3.82
N GLU A 17 9.46 5.40 -2.95
CA GLU A 17 10.75 5.59 -2.28
C GLU A 17 11.91 5.65 -3.28
N ALA A 18 11.94 4.78 -4.29
CA ALA A 18 12.96 4.79 -5.33
C ALA A 18 12.94 6.09 -6.14
N LYS A 19 11.76 6.58 -6.53
CA LYS A 19 11.62 7.89 -7.20
C LYS A 19 12.12 9.02 -6.29
N ASN A 20 11.73 9.02 -5.02
CA ASN A 20 12.18 10.02 -4.05
C ASN A 20 13.71 9.99 -3.84
N GLU A 21 14.32 8.81 -3.81
CA GLU A 21 15.77 8.70 -3.67
C GLU A 21 16.50 9.20 -4.93
N ILE A 22 16.00 8.88 -6.12
CA ILE A 22 16.53 9.41 -7.38
C ILE A 22 16.46 10.95 -7.36
N SER A 23 15.31 11.54 -7.00
CA SER A 23 15.17 13.00 -6.98
C SER A 23 16.15 13.65 -6.00
N ARG A 24 16.30 13.08 -4.79
CA ARG A 24 17.25 13.57 -3.78
C ARG A 24 18.69 13.52 -4.26
N ARG A 25 19.10 12.43 -4.93
CA ARG A 25 20.46 12.27 -5.47
C ARG A 25 20.83 13.34 -6.49
N PHE A 26 19.84 13.88 -7.18
CA PHE A 26 20.00 14.99 -8.12
C PHE A 26 19.61 16.36 -7.52
N ASN A 27 19.62 16.50 -6.18
CA ASN A 27 19.27 17.73 -5.47
C ASN A 27 17.87 18.28 -5.81
N ASN A 28 16.93 17.39 -6.15
CA ASN A 28 15.58 17.70 -6.63
C ASN A 28 15.57 18.56 -7.92
N ASP A 29 16.66 18.58 -8.67
CA ASP A 29 16.72 19.18 -10.00
C ASP A 29 15.97 18.29 -11.00
N ARG A 30 14.68 18.62 -11.20
CA ARG A 30 13.75 17.87 -12.04
C ARG A 30 14.29 17.59 -13.44
N SER A 31 15.06 18.52 -14.01
CA SER A 31 15.65 18.36 -15.35
C SER A 31 16.56 17.13 -15.49
N LYS A 32 17.09 16.60 -14.37
CA LYS A 32 18.03 15.48 -14.35
C LYS A 32 17.37 14.10 -14.26
N PHE A 33 16.11 14.04 -13.85
CA PHE A 33 15.42 12.75 -13.60
C PHE A 33 14.03 12.64 -14.21
N GLU A 34 13.48 13.71 -14.80
CA GLU A 34 12.14 13.68 -15.39
C GLU A 34 11.99 12.59 -16.45
N ASP A 35 12.96 12.45 -17.35
CA ASP A 35 12.93 11.42 -18.40
C ASP A 35 12.95 10.00 -17.81
N VAL A 36 13.72 9.82 -16.74
CA VAL A 36 13.77 8.55 -16.00
C VAL A 36 12.43 8.26 -15.35
N PHE A 37 11.80 9.26 -14.72
CA PHE A 37 10.47 9.12 -14.13
C PHE A 37 9.42 8.80 -15.19
N HIS A 38 9.47 9.44 -16.35
CA HIS A 38 8.56 9.14 -17.46
C HIS A 38 8.67 7.69 -17.91
N ILE A 39 9.89 7.15 -18.02
CA ILE A 39 10.13 5.75 -18.37
C ILE A 39 9.57 4.82 -17.28
N ILE A 40 9.82 5.12 -16.00
CA ILE A 40 9.32 4.36 -14.86
C ILE A 40 7.78 4.35 -14.85
N ASP A 41 7.17 5.53 -14.97
CA ASP A 41 5.72 5.70 -14.92
C ASP A 41 5.04 4.98 -16.10
N LYS A 42 5.60 5.08 -17.30
CA LYS A 42 5.09 4.33 -18.47
C LYS A 42 5.12 2.82 -18.25
N ARG A 43 6.20 2.29 -17.67
CA ARG A 43 6.31 0.85 -17.36
C ARG A 43 5.32 0.46 -16.26
N TRP A 44 5.23 1.27 -15.22
CA TRP A 44 4.33 1.09 -14.10
C TRP A 44 2.86 1.07 -14.54
N ASP A 45 2.41 2.09 -15.28
CA ASP A 45 1.05 2.21 -15.81
C ASP A 45 0.68 1.01 -16.69
N SER A 46 1.65 0.50 -17.48
CA SER A 46 1.39 -0.61 -18.40
C SER A 46 1.32 -2.00 -17.76
N LYS A 47 1.89 -2.20 -16.56
CA LYS A 47 2.07 -3.53 -15.97
C LYS A 47 1.63 -3.68 -14.52
N LEU A 48 1.68 -2.61 -13.72
CA LEU A 48 1.68 -2.71 -12.27
C LEU A 48 0.75 -1.69 -11.58
N LYS A 49 0.21 -0.69 -12.28
CA LYS A 49 -0.81 0.21 -11.72
C LYS A 49 -2.22 -0.39 -11.74
N THR A 50 -2.34 -1.65 -11.33
CA THR A 50 -3.63 -2.32 -11.17
C THR A 50 -4.27 -1.93 -9.84
N PRO A 51 -5.62 -2.01 -9.73
CA PRO A 51 -6.32 -1.82 -8.46
C PRO A 51 -5.71 -2.61 -7.30
N LEU A 52 -5.19 -3.82 -7.57
CA LEU A 52 -4.62 -4.71 -6.58
C LEU A 52 -3.34 -4.16 -5.91
N HIS A 53 -2.44 -3.53 -6.65
CA HIS A 53 -1.22 -2.95 -6.08
C HIS A 53 -1.54 -1.70 -5.25
N ARG A 54 -2.51 -0.90 -5.69
CA ARG A 54 -2.99 0.27 -4.94
C ARG A 54 -3.68 -0.16 -3.65
N ALA A 55 -4.54 -1.18 -3.72
CA ALA A 55 -5.18 -1.76 -2.55
C ALA A 55 -4.16 -2.35 -1.58
N GLY A 56 -3.17 -3.09 -2.08
CA GLY A 56 -2.09 -3.63 -1.25
C GLY A 56 -1.31 -2.56 -0.51
N TYR A 57 -0.97 -1.46 -1.20
CA TYR A 57 -0.28 -0.32 -0.58
C TYR A 57 -1.14 0.36 0.49
N TYR A 58 -2.42 0.59 0.19
CA TYR A 58 -3.37 1.24 1.08
C TYR A 58 -3.65 0.41 2.35
N LEU A 59 -3.79 -0.90 2.21
CA LEU A 59 -4.07 -1.82 3.32
C LEU A 59 -2.81 -2.22 4.10
N ASN A 60 -1.62 -1.76 3.70
CA ASN A 60 -0.38 -2.04 4.42
C ASN A 60 -0.24 -1.09 5.61
N PRO A 61 -0.33 -1.57 6.88
CA PRO A 61 -0.19 -0.72 8.05
C PRO A 61 1.13 0.05 8.10
N PHE A 62 2.19 -0.51 7.50
CA PHE A 62 3.49 0.14 7.44
C PHE A 62 3.42 1.46 6.69
N TYR A 63 2.72 1.51 5.56
CA TYR A 63 2.60 2.73 4.78
C TYR A 63 1.42 3.59 5.21
N TYR A 64 0.25 2.97 5.46
CA TYR A 64 -0.99 3.69 5.74
C TYR A 64 -0.84 4.61 6.96
N TYR A 65 -0.47 4.07 8.11
CA TYR A 65 -0.41 4.86 9.35
C TYR A 65 0.78 5.83 9.42
N GLN A 66 1.80 5.64 8.58
CA GLN A 66 2.93 6.58 8.48
C GLN A 66 2.59 7.79 7.60
N SER A 67 1.58 7.70 6.74
CA SER A 67 1.27 8.73 5.73
C SER A 67 -0.22 8.85 5.44
N ILE A 68 -1.06 8.80 6.49
CA ILE A 68 -2.53 8.80 6.38
C ILE A 68 -3.04 9.93 5.49
N LEU A 69 -2.54 11.16 5.68
CA LEU A 69 -2.97 12.31 4.87
C LEU A 69 -2.72 12.09 3.37
N ALA A 70 -1.52 11.65 3.00
CA ALA A 70 -1.17 11.39 1.60
C ALA A 70 -1.94 10.20 1.00
N MET A 71 -2.35 9.23 1.82
CA MET A 71 -3.18 8.11 1.40
C MET A 71 -4.62 8.54 1.14
N GLU A 72 -5.21 9.30 2.06
CA GLU A 72 -6.61 9.74 1.98
C GLU A 72 -6.84 10.86 0.96
N GLU A 73 -5.85 11.72 0.71
CA GLU A 73 -5.92 12.75 -0.34
C GLU A 73 -6.00 12.16 -1.76
N ASN A 74 -5.50 10.94 -1.95
CA ASN A 74 -5.52 10.26 -3.24
C ASN A 74 -6.57 9.14 -3.24
N GLU A 75 -7.79 9.52 -3.63
CA GLU A 75 -8.95 8.63 -3.71
C GLU A 75 -8.70 7.35 -4.55
N SER A 76 -7.75 7.39 -5.48
CA SER A 76 -7.43 6.25 -6.34
C SER A 76 -6.88 5.03 -5.60
N PHE A 77 -6.41 5.21 -4.36
CA PHE A 77 -6.01 4.10 -3.49
C PHE A 77 -7.22 3.40 -2.89
N ARG A 78 -8.15 4.17 -2.31
CA ARG A 78 -9.41 3.65 -1.77
C ARG A 78 -10.25 3.01 -2.87
N ASP A 79 -10.38 3.66 -4.02
CA ASP A 79 -11.03 3.09 -5.21
C ASP A 79 -10.40 1.74 -5.64
N GLY A 80 -9.08 1.63 -5.52
CA GLY A 80 -8.36 0.38 -5.73
C GLY A 80 -8.84 -0.74 -4.79
N VAL A 81 -9.04 -0.44 -3.50
CA VAL A 81 -9.57 -1.38 -2.50
C VAL A 81 -11.00 -1.80 -2.85
N ILE A 82 -11.89 -0.84 -3.10
CA ILE A 82 -13.30 -1.09 -3.46
C ILE A 82 -13.39 -1.94 -4.74
N THR A 83 -12.61 -1.61 -5.76
CA THR A 83 -12.53 -2.37 -7.01
C THR A 83 -12.06 -3.82 -6.77
N CYS A 84 -11.15 -4.05 -5.82
CA CYS A 84 -10.72 -5.41 -5.48
C CYS A 84 -11.81 -6.17 -4.74
N ILE A 85 -12.44 -5.56 -3.73
CA ILE A 85 -13.52 -6.18 -2.94
C ILE A 85 -14.67 -6.61 -3.86
N THR A 86 -15.18 -5.69 -4.68
CA THR A 86 -16.31 -5.95 -5.60
C THR A 86 -16.00 -7.04 -6.64
N LYS A 87 -14.75 -7.19 -7.06
CA LYS A 87 -14.32 -8.25 -7.98
C LYS A 87 -14.10 -9.61 -7.32
N LEU A 88 -13.62 -9.62 -6.07
CA LEU A 88 -13.21 -10.85 -5.38
C LEU A 88 -14.33 -11.44 -4.53
N VAL A 89 -15.28 -10.63 -4.07
CA VAL A 89 -16.32 -11.02 -3.11
C VAL A 89 -17.69 -10.77 -3.74
N PRO A 90 -18.39 -11.80 -4.25
CA PRO A 90 -19.69 -11.60 -4.89
C PRO A 90 -20.85 -11.28 -3.93
N ASN A 91 -20.74 -11.64 -2.65
CA ASN A 91 -21.81 -11.48 -1.67
C ASN A 91 -21.81 -10.07 -1.07
N GLU A 92 -22.89 -9.32 -1.27
CA GLU A 92 -23.03 -7.92 -0.84
C GLU A 92 -22.93 -7.75 0.69
N GLU A 93 -23.58 -8.62 1.47
CA GLU A 93 -23.50 -8.54 2.94
C GLU A 93 -22.06 -8.71 3.46
N THR A 94 -21.26 -9.52 2.77
CA THR A 94 -19.84 -9.69 3.09
C THR A 94 -19.03 -8.47 2.66
N GLN A 95 -19.37 -7.84 1.52
CA GLN A 95 -18.75 -6.58 1.12
C GLN A 95 -19.00 -5.50 2.18
N ASP A 96 -20.24 -5.33 2.64
CA ASP A 96 -20.63 -4.35 3.66
C ASP A 96 -19.81 -4.53 4.94
N LYS A 97 -19.69 -5.77 5.44
CA LYS A 97 -18.85 -6.09 6.61
C LYS A 97 -17.37 -5.77 6.39
N ILE A 98 -16.84 -6.01 5.18
CA ILE A 98 -15.45 -5.64 4.85
C ILE A 98 -15.28 -4.11 4.88
N ILE A 99 -16.28 -3.35 4.43
CA ILE A 99 -16.24 -1.87 4.50
C ILE A 99 -16.29 -1.39 5.95
N GLU A 100 -17.07 -2.02 6.82
CA GLU A 100 -17.06 -1.73 8.26
C GLU A 100 -15.68 -2.00 8.89
N GLU A 101 -15.07 -3.15 8.60
CA GLU A 101 -13.70 -3.49 9.05
C GLU A 101 -12.66 -2.53 8.48
N LEU A 102 -12.84 -2.07 7.24
CA LEU A 102 -11.96 -1.07 6.63
C LEU A 102 -12.02 0.25 7.41
N GLN A 103 -13.20 0.67 7.86
CA GLN A 103 -13.33 1.88 8.69
C GLN A 103 -12.61 1.73 10.04
N LEU A 104 -12.68 0.55 10.66
CA LEU A 104 -11.94 0.25 11.90
C LEU A 104 -10.43 0.28 11.66
N PHE A 105 -9.96 -0.25 10.54
CA PHE A 105 -8.57 -0.13 10.12
C PHE A 105 -8.18 1.35 9.96
N GLN A 106 -8.94 2.14 9.19
CA GLN A 106 -8.61 3.55 8.95
C GLN A 106 -8.46 4.35 10.25
N ASN A 107 -9.34 4.10 11.22
CA ASN A 107 -9.35 4.79 12.51
C ASN A 107 -8.38 4.21 13.55
N ALA A 108 -7.69 3.10 13.22
CA ALA A 108 -6.93 2.30 14.16
C ALA A 108 -7.74 1.91 15.40
N GLU A 109 -8.95 1.40 15.19
CA GLU A 109 -9.85 0.95 16.25
C GLU A 109 -9.76 -0.56 16.49
N GLY A 110 -10.34 -1.01 17.60
CA GLY A 110 -10.38 -2.44 17.94
C GLY A 110 -9.00 -3.08 18.02
N SER A 111 -8.81 -4.17 17.29
CA SER A 111 -7.52 -4.89 17.28
C SER A 111 -6.43 -4.14 16.51
N PHE A 112 -6.77 -3.28 15.55
CA PHE A 112 -5.80 -2.47 14.80
C PHE A 112 -5.13 -1.41 15.68
N GLY A 113 -5.87 -0.87 16.67
CA GLY A 113 -5.37 0.16 17.59
C GLY A 113 -4.53 -0.33 18.77
N LYS A 114 -4.44 -1.66 18.99
CA LYS A 114 -3.71 -2.21 20.14
C LYS A 114 -2.21 -1.94 20.02
N GLU A 115 -1.55 -1.73 21.16
CA GLU A 115 -0.10 -1.46 21.19
C GLU A 115 0.75 -2.54 20.50
N ILE A 116 0.29 -3.80 20.52
CA ILE A 116 0.96 -4.88 19.79
C ILE A 116 0.92 -4.67 18.27
N ALA A 117 -0.22 -4.21 17.73
CA ALA A 117 -0.38 -3.91 16.30
C ALA A 117 0.42 -2.65 15.93
N LYS A 118 0.34 -1.59 16.75
CA LYS A 118 1.09 -0.34 16.55
C LYS A 118 2.60 -0.55 16.46
N ARG A 119 3.16 -1.45 17.29
CA ARG A 119 4.59 -1.79 17.21
C ARG A 119 4.97 -2.43 15.88
N GLN A 120 4.04 -3.13 15.22
CA GLN A 120 4.28 -3.74 13.91
C GLN A 120 4.14 -2.75 12.75
N TRP A 121 3.40 -1.64 12.91
CA TRP A 121 3.30 -0.61 11.88
C TRP A 121 4.65 0.00 11.47
N ARG A 122 5.68 -0.10 12.31
CA ARG A 122 7.02 0.44 12.02
C ARG A 122 8.03 -0.66 11.68
N ASN A 123 7.59 -1.91 11.63
CA ASN A 123 8.48 -3.03 11.42
C ASN A 123 8.66 -3.27 9.90
N ILE A 124 9.81 -2.85 9.37
CA ILE A 124 10.20 -3.11 7.98
C ILE A 124 10.38 -4.60 7.65
N ASN A 125 10.58 -5.42 8.68
CA ASN A 125 10.67 -6.88 8.58
C ASN A 125 9.32 -7.54 8.89
N PHE A 126 8.23 -6.78 8.90
CA PHE A 126 6.90 -7.36 9.06
C PHE A 126 6.60 -8.20 7.83
N ASP A 127 6.66 -9.52 8.01
CA ASP A 127 6.27 -10.51 7.03
C ASP A 127 4.90 -11.10 7.42
N PRO A 128 3.82 -10.71 6.72
CA PRO A 128 2.50 -11.28 6.95
C PRO A 128 2.43 -12.79 6.75
N SER A 129 3.37 -13.39 6.00
CA SER A 129 3.44 -14.84 5.75
C SER A 129 4.08 -15.62 6.90
N MET A 130 4.83 -14.96 7.78
CA MET A 130 5.55 -15.55 8.92
C MET A 130 4.69 -15.70 10.18
N ILE A 131 3.36 -15.53 10.09
CA ILE A 131 2.44 -15.85 11.18
C ILE A 131 2.41 -17.37 11.33
N ASN A 132 3.36 -17.90 12.09
CA ASN A 132 3.29 -19.25 12.63
C ASN A 132 2.10 -19.31 13.59
N LEU A 133 0.94 -19.69 13.06
CA LEU A 133 -0.15 -20.21 13.88
C LEU A 133 0.36 -21.50 14.53
N LYS A 134 0.72 -21.41 15.81
CA LYS A 134 0.86 -22.57 16.69
C LYS A 134 -0.52 -23.00 17.19
#